data_AF-A0A9D1JCA2-F1
#
_entry.id   AF-A0A9D1JCA2-F1
#
_cell.length_a   1.000
_cell.length_b   1.000
_cell.length_c   1.000
_cell.angle_alpha   90.00
_cell.angle_beta   90.00
_cell.angle_gamma   90.00
#
_symmetry.space_group_name_H-M   'P 1'
#
loop_
_entity.id
_entity.type
_entity.pdbx_description
1 polymer ?
#
loop_
_entity_poly.entity_id
_entity_poly.type
_entity_poly.pdbx_seq_one_letter_code
_entity_poly.pdbx_strand_id
1 'polypeptide(L)'
;MKNPKIAEMLKQCRKMNHLTVMEVSERLKANGIFAAPKTVYGWESGQTQPTANTLLVLCCMYHIDDVLNTFGYKEEDGVLILSNEEKQLIRSYRSAPEMQQAVKKLLSM
;
A
#
# COMPACT_ATOMS: atom_id res chain seq x y z
N MET A 1 -7.74 -6.19 17.29
CA MET A 1 -8.93 -5.53 16.70
C MET A 1 -9.07 -5.99 15.26
N LYS A 2 -10.28 -6.29 14.78
CA LYS A 2 -10.53 -6.68 13.38
C LYS A 2 -10.71 -5.41 12.57
N ASN A 3 -9.83 -5.14 11.60
CA ASN A 3 -9.95 -3.96 10.74
C ASN A 3 -10.79 -4.33 9.49
N PRO A 4 -12.05 -3.90 9.39
CA PRO A 4 -12.91 -4.23 8.26
C PRO A 4 -12.36 -3.71 6.92
N LYS A 5 -11.53 -2.65 6.93
CA LYS A 5 -10.89 -2.12 5.73
C LYS A 5 -9.90 -3.11 5.09
N ILE A 6 -9.15 -3.88 5.89
CA ILE A 6 -8.21 -4.88 5.35
C ILE A 6 -8.97 -5.97 4.59
N ALA A 7 -10.04 -6.48 5.17
CA ALA A 7 -10.85 -7.54 4.58
C ALA A 7 -11.44 -7.12 3.23
N GLU A 8 -12.03 -5.92 3.19
CA GLU A 8 -12.61 -5.37 1.97
C GLU A 8 -11.54 -5.13 0.90
N MET A 9 -10.42 -4.51 1.26
CA MET A 9 -9.33 -4.23 0.31
C MET A 9 -8.70 -5.51 -0.23
N LEU A 10 -8.48 -6.55 0.58
CA LEU A 10 -7.99 -7.84 0.10
C LEU A 10 -8.89 -8.43 -0.99
N LYS A 11 -10.22 -8.35 -0.78
CA LYS A 11 -11.21 -8.81 -1.76
C LYS A 11 -11.18 -7.99 -3.04
N GLN A 12 -11.05 -6.66 -2.92
CA GLN A 12 -10.95 -5.75 -4.06
C GLN A 12 -9.67 -6.00 -4.87
N CYS A 13 -8.51 -6.07 -4.20
CA CYS A 13 -7.22 -6.35 -4.82
C CYS A 13 -7.22 -7.70 -5.55
N ARG A 14 -7.78 -8.75 -4.96
CA ARG A 14 -7.93 -10.06 -5.64
C ARG A 14 -8.73 -9.93 -6.94
N LYS A 15 -9.88 -9.26 -6.89
CA LYS A 15 -10.76 -9.06 -8.06
C LYS A 15 -10.09 -8.24 -9.15
N MET A 16 -9.36 -7.20 -8.78
CA MET A 16 -8.62 -6.32 -9.71
C MET A 16 -7.50 -7.07 -10.42
N ASN A 17 -6.93 -8.10 -9.78
CA ASN A 17 -5.97 -9.02 -10.38
C ASN A 17 -6.63 -10.21 -11.10
N HIS A 18 -7.97 -10.21 -11.24
CA HIS A 18 -8.75 -11.28 -11.89
C HIS A 18 -8.55 -12.68 -11.31
N LEU A 19 -8.16 -12.78 -10.02
CA LEU A 19 -7.92 -14.05 -9.36
C LEU A 19 -9.18 -14.58 -8.69
N THR A 20 -9.42 -15.87 -8.81
CA THR A 20 -10.40 -16.62 -8.01
C THR A 20 -9.83 -16.95 -6.64
N VAL A 21 -10.71 -17.24 -5.67
CA VAL A 21 -10.28 -17.68 -4.34
C VAL A 21 -9.52 -19.01 -4.38
N MET A 22 -9.87 -19.88 -5.34
CA MET A 22 -9.17 -21.15 -5.57
C MET A 22 -7.73 -20.90 -6.01
N GLU A 23 -7.51 -20.04 -7.00
CA GLU A 23 -6.15 -19.70 -7.48
C GLU A 23 -5.30 -19.07 -6.38
N VAL A 24 -5.89 -18.22 -5.53
CA VAL A 24 -5.17 -17.66 -4.37
C VAL A 24 -4.76 -18.76 -3.39
N SER A 25 -5.66 -19.70 -3.08
CA SER A 25 -5.36 -20.84 -2.20
C SER A 25 -4.21 -21.69 -2.76
N GLU A 26 -4.21 -21.96 -4.06
CA GLU A 26 -3.17 -22.75 -4.74
C GLU A 26 -1.83 -22.02 -4.77
N ARG A 27 -1.81 -20.72 -5.08
CA ARG A 27 -0.60 -19.90 -5.06
C ARG A 27 -0.02 -19.75 -3.66
N LEU A 28 -0.85 -19.61 -2.63
CA LEU A 28 -0.38 -19.63 -1.24
C LEU A 28 0.28 -20.97 -0.89
N LYS A 29 -0.32 -22.08 -1.31
CA LYS A 29 0.24 -23.42 -1.10
C LYS A 29 1.60 -23.57 -1.78
N ALA A 30 1.78 -23.03 -2.98
CA ALA A 30 3.07 -23.01 -3.68
C ALA A 30 4.14 -22.19 -2.93
N ASN A 31 3.74 -21.23 -2.10
CA ASN A 31 4.62 -20.45 -1.20
C ASN A 31 4.76 -21.08 0.19
N GLY A 32 4.35 -22.34 0.38
CA GLY A 32 4.43 -23.04 1.67
C GLY A 32 3.35 -22.62 2.68
N ILE A 33 2.34 -21.86 2.27
CA ILE A 33 1.26 -21.37 3.12
C ILE A 33 -0.02 -22.17 2.84
N PHE A 34 -0.44 -22.98 3.81
CA PHE A 34 -1.64 -23.79 3.68
C PHE A 34 -2.89 -23.01 4.13
N ALA A 35 -3.56 -22.38 3.16
CA ALA A 35 -4.83 -21.71 3.37
C ALA A 35 -5.89 -22.28 2.42
N ALA A 36 -6.92 -22.92 2.97
CA ALA A 36 -8.04 -23.42 2.18
C ALA A 36 -8.89 -22.25 1.65
N PRO A 37 -9.70 -22.45 0.59
CA PRO A 37 -10.58 -21.42 0.04
C PRO A 37 -11.47 -20.76 1.09
N LYS A 38 -12.01 -21.55 2.03
CA LYS A 38 -12.81 -21.07 3.17
C LYS A 38 -12.04 -20.09 4.05
N THR A 39 -10.74 -20.32 4.26
CA THR A 39 -9.87 -19.43 5.04
C THR A 39 -9.71 -18.09 4.33
N VAL A 40 -9.51 -18.09 3.01
CA VAL A 40 -9.41 -16.87 2.20
C VAL A 40 -10.73 -16.08 2.24
N TYR A 41 -11.89 -16.76 2.11
CA TYR A 41 -13.19 -16.12 2.34
C TYR A 41 -13.33 -15.55 3.76
N GLY A 42 -12.78 -16.24 4.76
CA GLY A 42 -12.72 -15.77 6.14
C GLY A 42 -11.91 -14.48 6.29
N TRP A 43 -10.85 -14.29 5.52
CA TRP A 43 -10.08 -13.05 5.48
C TRP A 43 -10.84 -11.93 4.77
N GLU A 44 -11.43 -12.22 3.60
CA GLU A 44 -12.19 -11.25 2.80
C GLU A 44 -13.50 -10.79 3.42
N SER A 45 -14.04 -11.57 4.37
CA SER A 45 -15.23 -11.22 5.15
C SER A 45 -14.90 -10.62 6.52
N GLY A 46 -13.60 -10.55 6.88
CA GLY A 46 -13.15 -10.07 8.18
C GLY A 46 -13.46 -11.02 9.35
N GLN A 47 -13.91 -12.25 9.08
CA GLN A 47 -14.13 -13.26 10.12
C GLN A 47 -12.82 -13.63 10.82
N THR A 48 -11.74 -13.79 10.04
CA THR A 48 -10.37 -14.07 10.49
C THR A 48 -9.39 -13.13 9.79
N GLN A 49 -8.12 -13.13 10.19
CA GLN A 49 -7.08 -12.32 9.54
C GLN A 49 -5.93 -13.22 9.10
N PRO A 50 -5.26 -12.89 7.97
CA PRO A 50 -4.02 -13.55 7.61
C PRO A 50 -2.94 -13.21 8.65
N THR A 51 -1.96 -14.09 8.81
CA THR A 51 -0.73 -13.73 9.54
C THR A 51 0.02 -12.61 8.80
N ALA A 52 0.92 -11.91 9.47
CA ALA A 52 1.72 -10.86 8.82
C ALA A 52 2.50 -11.41 7.60
N ASN A 53 3.12 -12.59 7.73
CA ASN A 53 3.80 -13.26 6.61
C ASN A 53 2.85 -13.56 5.45
N THR A 54 1.66 -14.11 5.75
CA THR A 54 0.65 -14.40 4.73
C THR A 54 0.14 -13.13 4.04
N LEU A 55 -0.05 -12.05 4.80
CA LEU A 55 -0.47 -10.76 4.25
C LEU A 55 0.56 -10.23 3.24
N LEU A 56 1.85 -10.30 3.55
CA LEU A 56 2.91 -9.85 2.64
C LEU A 56 2.94 -10.67 1.35
N VAL A 57 2.79 -12.00 1.44
CA VAL A 57 2.71 -12.85 0.25
C VAL A 57 1.48 -12.51 -0.61
N LEU A 58 0.33 -12.23 0.01
CA LEU A 58 -0.86 -11.75 -0.70
C LEU A 58 -0.60 -10.39 -1.38
N CYS A 59 0.12 -9.48 -0.71
CA CYS A 59 0.49 -8.19 -1.31
C CYS A 59 1.35 -8.37 -2.55
N CYS A 60 2.37 -9.23 -2.49
CA CYS A 60 3.18 -9.55 -3.67
C CYS A 60 2.35 -10.17 -4.80
N MET A 61 1.41 -11.08 -4.46
CA MET A 61 0.53 -11.75 -5.42
C MET A 61 -0.44 -10.80 -6.12
N TYR A 62 -0.87 -9.75 -5.41
CA TYR A 62 -1.82 -8.75 -5.90
C TYR A 62 -1.16 -7.49 -6.44
N HIS A 63 0.17 -7.47 -6.57
CA HIS A 63 0.95 -6.30 -7.00
C HIS A 63 0.68 -5.05 -6.14
N ILE A 64 0.60 -5.23 -4.82
CA ILE A 64 0.46 -4.14 -3.85
C ILE A 64 1.86 -3.67 -3.43
N ASP A 65 2.29 -2.55 -4.00
CA ASP A 65 3.60 -1.95 -3.68
C ASP A 65 3.56 -1.07 -2.43
N ASP A 66 2.43 -0.40 -2.16
CA ASP A 66 2.25 0.49 -1.00
C ASP A 66 1.19 -0.05 -0.04
N VAL A 67 1.59 -1.02 0.77
CA VAL A 67 0.73 -1.71 1.75
C VAL A 67 0.03 -0.73 2.69
N LEU A 68 0.74 0.31 3.18
CA LEU A 68 0.18 1.25 4.13
C LEU A 68 -0.88 2.14 3.47
N ASN A 69 -0.65 2.61 2.25
CA ASN A 69 -1.65 3.36 1.50
C ASN A 69 -2.86 2.49 1.14
N THR A 70 -2.61 1.30 0.57
CA THR A 70 -3.67 0.40 0.10
C THR A 70 -4.63 -0.01 1.22
N PHE A 71 -4.14 -0.18 2.44
CA PHE A 71 -4.99 -0.54 3.59
C PHE A 71 -5.44 0.67 4.43
N GLY A 72 -5.16 1.90 3.98
CA GLY A 72 -5.63 3.14 4.62
C GLY A 72 -4.97 3.42 5.97
N TYR A 73 -3.71 3.00 6.13
CA TYR A 73 -2.86 3.26 7.30
C TYR A 73 -1.88 4.41 7.09
N LYS A 74 -1.62 4.80 5.84
CA LYS A 74 -1.18 6.17 5.58
C LYS A 74 -2.39 7.06 5.78
N GLU A 75 -2.37 7.87 6.84
CA GLU A 75 -3.10 9.13 6.79
C GLU A 75 -2.60 9.84 5.53
N GLU A 76 -3.48 10.54 4.81
CA GLU A 76 -3.03 11.51 3.82
C GLU A 76 -2.26 12.60 4.56
N ASP A 77 -1.01 12.33 4.97
CA ASP A 77 0.01 13.36 5.07
C ASP A 77 0.22 13.82 3.64
N GLY A 78 -0.71 14.67 3.19
CA GLY A 78 -0.87 15.27 1.87
C GLY A 78 -0.22 14.49 0.73
N VAL A 79 -1.00 13.93 -0.18
CA VAL A 79 -0.49 13.78 -1.55
C VAL A 79 -0.06 15.19 -1.97
N LEU A 80 1.24 15.46 -1.91
CA LEU A 80 1.79 16.77 -2.18
C LEU A 80 1.83 16.87 -3.70
N ILE A 81 0.64 17.09 -4.28
CA ILE A 81 0.45 17.27 -5.71
C ILE A 81 1.05 18.63 -6.03
N LEU A 82 2.34 18.60 -6.36
CA LEU A 82 3.07 19.79 -6.76
C LEU A 82 2.50 20.33 -8.07
N SER A 83 2.06 21.57 -8.05
CA SER A 83 1.83 22.39 -9.25
C SER A 83 3.11 22.47 -10.09
N ASN A 84 2.96 22.90 -11.35
CA ASN A 84 4.12 23.10 -12.22
C ASN A 84 5.09 24.16 -11.68
N GLU A 85 4.56 25.16 -10.99
CA GLU A 85 5.35 26.19 -10.32
C GLU A 85 6.18 25.62 -9.17
N GLU A 86 5.56 24.84 -8.27
CA GLU A 86 6.27 24.22 -7.15
C GLU A 86 7.32 23.21 -7.63
N LYS A 87 7.04 22.47 -8.71
CA LYS A 87 8.04 21.61 -9.37
C LYS A 87 9.24 22.42 -9.86
N GLN A 88 8.99 23.59 -10.46
CA GLN A 88 10.04 24.47 -10.92
C GLN A 88 10.83 25.05 -9.75
N LEU A 89 10.16 25.47 -8.68
CA LEU A 89 10.78 25.98 -7.46
C LEU A 89 11.73 24.93 -6.85
N ILE A 90 11.28 23.68 -6.72
CA ILE A 90 12.10 22.57 -6.20
C ILE A 90 13.32 22.33 -7.09
N ARG A 91 13.17 22.36 -8.42
CA ARG A 91 14.29 22.20 -9.36
C ARG A 91 15.31 23.32 -9.18
N SER A 92 14.87 24.58 -9.17
CA SER A 92 15.73 25.75 -8.98
C SER A 92 16.45 25.73 -7.63
N TYR A 93 15.74 25.35 -6.56
CA TYR A 93 16.32 25.20 -5.22
C TYR A 93 17.44 24.14 -5.20
N ARG A 94 17.24 23.00 -5.87
CA ARG A 94 18.24 21.91 -5.95
C ARG A 94 19.45 22.27 -6.81
N SER A 95 19.26 23.09 -7.85
CA SER A 95 20.34 23.51 -8.74
C SER A 95 21.23 24.63 -8.18
N ALA A 96 20.82 25.29 -7.08
CA ALA A 96 21.57 26.38 -6.45
C ALA A 96 21.82 26.11 -4.94
N PRO A 97 22.70 25.15 -4.57
CA PRO A 97 23.02 24.82 -3.18
C PRO A 97 23.43 26.04 -2.32
N GLU A 98 24.13 27.00 -2.91
CA GLU A 98 24.57 28.24 -2.28
C GLU A 98 23.41 29.14 -1.82
N MET A 99 22.26 29.06 -2.49
CA MET A 99 21.06 29.84 -2.15
C MET A 99 20.14 29.13 -1.14
N GLN A 100 20.36 27.84 -0.89
CA GLN A 100 19.47 27.04 -0.04
C GLN A 100 19.43 27.54 1.40
N GLN A 101 20.56 28.01 1.94
CA GLN A 101 20.63 28.53 3.30
C GLN A 101 19.80 29.81 3.47
N ALA A 102 19.82 30.69 2.46
CA ALA A 102 19.01 31.90 2.45
C ALA A 102 17.52 31.56 2.39
N VAL A 103 17.14 30.63 1.51
CA VAL A 103 15.74 30.17 1.39
C VAL A 103 15.25 29.53 2.68
N LYS A 104 16.05 28.66 3.33
CA LYS A 104 15.69 28.07 4.63
C LYS A 104 15.43 29.13 5.69
N LYS A 105 16.30 30.13 5.78
CA LYS A 105 16.15 31.26 6.70
C LYS A 105 14.87 32.06 6.45
N LEU A 106 14.50 32.29 5.19
CA LEU A 106 13.25 32.98 4.84
C LEU A 106 12.00 32.17 5.21
N LEU A 107 12.07 30.85 5.07
CA LEU A 107 10.97 29.93 5.38
C LEU A 107 10.90 29.53 6.86
N SER A 108 11.80 30.05 7.70
CA SER A 108 11.93 29.67 9.12
C SER A 108 12.14 28.16 9.33
N MET A 109 12.90 27.53 8.42
CA MET A 109 13.30 26.12 8.44
C MET A 109 14.72 25.91 8.96
#